data_AF-A0A436DMK5-F1
#
_entry.id   AF-A0A436DMK5-F1
#
_cell.length_a   1.000
_cell.length_b   1.000
_cell.length_c   1.000
_cell.angle_alpha   90.00
_cell.angle_beta   90.00
_cell.angle_gamma   90.00
#
_symmetry.space_group_name_H-M   'P 1'
#
loop_
_entity.id
_entity.type
_entity.pdbx_description
1 polymer ?
#
loop_
_entity_poly.entity_id
_entity_poly.type
_entity_poly.pdbx_seq_one_letter_code
_entity_poly.pdbx_strand_id
1 'polypeptide(L)'
;VALNPFTPQERLIAGQLAAHLEDTGYLQVNLFDLARTLNVRQADVERVIGILQQFDPPGIFARTLSECLEIQLRQQDRFDPAMAALVANLEMLARGDFQGLKQRCGVDEEDLLDMRNEIRALDPKPGDRFQ
;
A
#
# COMPACT_ATOMS: atom_id res chain seq x y z
N VAL A 1 -7.81 4.68 19.78
CA VAL A 1 -8.22 4.45 18.38
C VAL A 1 -9.46 5.31 18.15
N ALA A 2 -9.36 6.35 17.30
CA ALA A 2 -10.49 7.23 17.06
C ALA A 2 -11.65 6.42 16.47
N LEU A 3 -12.83 6.52 17.08
CA LEU A 3 -14.09 6.08 16.50
C LEU A 3 -14.27 6.88 15.21
N ASN A 4 -13.82 6.35 14.08
CA ASN A 4 -13.72 7.12 12.85
C ASN A 4 -15.13 7.47 12.39
N PRO A 5 -15.61 8.72 12.55
CA PRO A 5 -17.00 9.04 12.31
C PRO A 5 -17.12 9.36 10.83
N PHE A 6 -16.98 8.33 9.98
CA PHE A 6 -17.32 8.45 8.58
C PHE A 6 -18.69 9.09 8.48
N THR A 7 -18.79 10.20 7.75
CA THR A 7 -20.05 10.79 7.32
C THR A 7 -20.88 9.77 6.54
N PRO A 8 -22.19 9.98 6.37
CA PRO A 8 -23.02 9.09 5.56
C PRO A 8 -22.45 8.82 4.16
N GLN A 9 -21.90 9.85 3.50
CA GLN A 9 -21.28 9.71 2.19
C GLN A 9 -20.01 8.86 2.25
N GLU A 10 -19.16 9.04 3.26
CA GLU A 10 -17.94 8.24 3.41
C GLU A 10 -18.24 6.78 3.73
N ARG A 11 -19.27 6.49 4.54
CA ARG A 11 -19.69 5.11 4.80
C ARG A 11 -20.13 4.41 3.51
N LEU A 12 -20.83 5.14 2.64
CA LEU A 12 -21.25 4.63 1.34
C LEU A 12 -20.03 4.36 0.44
N ILE A 13 -19.07 5.28 0.39
CA ILE A 13 -17.81 5.08 -0.35
C ILE A 13 -17.04 3.87 0.23
N ALA A 14 -16.85 3.82 1.55
CA ALA A 14 -16.10 2.76 2.22
C ALA A 14 -16.73 1.38 2.00
N GLY A 15 -18.06 1.27 2.06
CA GLY A 15 -18.76 0.02 1.77
C GLY A 15 -18.55 -0.46 0.33
N GLN A 16 -18.51 0.47 -0.64
CA GLN A 16 -18.23 0.12 -2.03
C GLN A 16 -16.77 -0.28 -2.25
N LEU A 17 -15.82 0.40 -1.60
CA LEU A 17 -14.40 0.02 -1.63
C LEU A 17 -14.19 -1.37 -1.02
N ALA A 18 -14.83 -1.66 0.11
CA ALA A 18 -14.78 -2.97 0.75
C ALA A 18 -15.33 -4.09 -0.16
N ALA A 19 -16.37 -3.81 -0.95
CA ALA A 19 -16.92 -4.76 -1.92
C ALA A 19 -15.98 -5.05 -3.11
N HIS A 20 -14.96 -4.21 -3.33
CA HIS A 20 -13.93 -4.38 -4.36
C HIS A 20 -12.57 -4.79 -3.77
N LEU A 21 -12.55 -5.18 -2.49
CA LEU A 21 -11.38 -5.73 -1.84
C LEU A 21 -11.24 -7.19 -2.26
N GLU A 22 -10.09 -7.55 -2.83
CA GLU A 22 -9.74 -8.94 -3.12
C GLU A 22 -9.34 -9.69 -1.84
N ASP A 23 -9.34 -11.02 -1.91
CA ASP A 23 -8.85 -11.90 -0.84
C ASP A 23 -7.42 -11.59 -0.39
N THR A 24 -6.58 -11.09 -1.30
CA THR A 24 -5.21 -10.65 -1.02
C THR A 24 -5.13 -9.41 -0.12
N GLY A 25 -6.24 -8.69 0.04
CA GLY A 25 -6.31 -7.39 0.70
C GLY A 25 -6.08 -6.19 -0.23
N TYR A 26 -5.99 -6.42 -1.55
CA TYR A 26 -5.82 -5.35 -2.53
C TYR A 26 -7.15 -4.82 -3.07
N LEU A 27 -7.16 -3.52 -3.33
CA LEU A 27 -8.32 -2.84 -3.91
C LEU A 27 -8.27 -2.90 -5.43
N GLN A 28 -9.24 -3.57 -6.06
CA GLN A 28 -9.40 -3.60 -7.52
C GLN A 28 -10.61 -2.79 -7.96
N VAL A 29 -10.43 -1.48 -8.11
CA VAL A 29 -11.50 -0.61 -8.61
C VAL A 29 -10.96 0.61 -9.35
N ASN A 30 -11.65 1.00 -10.42
CA ASN A 30 -11.39 2.28 -11.07
C ASN A 30 -12.02 3.40 -10.25
N LEU A 31 -11.19 4.29 -9.68
CA LEU A 31 -11.66 5.38 -8.80
C LEU A 31 -12.55 6.39 -9.52
N PHE A 32 -12.31 6.63 -10.81
CA PHE A 32 -13.11 7.55 -11.61
C PHE A 32 -14.51 6.99 -11.85
N ASP A 33 -14.60 5.73 -12.24
CA ASP A 33 -15.89 5.06 -12.46
C ASP A 33 -16.67 4.90 -11.16
N LEU A 34 -16.00 4.55 -10.07
CA LEU A 34 -16.61 4.47 -8.75
C LEU A 34 -17.16 5.84 -8.31
N ALA A 35 -16.37 6.90 -8.43
CA ALA A 35 -16.81 8.25 -8.08
C ALA A 35 -18.04 8.69 -8.89
N ARG A 36 -18.07 8.37 -10.21
CA ARG A 36 -19.22 8.65 -11.08
C ARG A 36 -20.46 7.88 -10.67
N THR A 37 -20.34 6.58 -10.39
CA THR A 37 -21.46 5.73 -9.96
C THR A 37 -22.07 6.23 -8.65
N LEU A 38 -21.25 6.70 -7.72
CA LEU A 38 -21.72 7.21 -6.43
C LEU A 38 -22.11 8.69 -6.47
N ASN A 39 -21.94 9.37 -7.62
CA ASN A 39 -22.15 10.80 -7.79
C ASN A 39 -21.38 11.64 -6.74
N VAL A 40 -20.10 11.28 -6.52
CA VAL A 40 -19.18 11.97 -5.61
C VAL A 40 -17.94 12.45 -6.36
N ARG A 41 -17.11 13.28 -5.72
CA ARG A 41 -15.82 13.67 -6.31
C ARG A 41 -14.82 12.54 -6.10
N GLN A 42 -13.94 12.31 -7.07
CA GLN A 42 -12.85 11.35 -6.93
C GLN A 42 -11.95 11.66 -5.71
N ALA A 43 -11.75 12.94 -5.39
CA ALA A 43 -11.01 13.35 -4.20
C ALA A 43 -11.65 12.86 -2.88
N ASP A 44 -12.98 12.70 -2.83
CA ASP A 44 -13.66 12.15 -1.65
C ASP A 44 -13.39 10.64 -1.53
N VAL A 45 -13.27 9.93 -2.66
CA VAL A 45 -12.90 8.51 -2.73
C VAL A 45 -11.46 8.30 -2.27
N GLU A 46 -10.51 9.05 -2.84
CA GLU A 46 -9.09 9.03 -2.47
C GLU A 46 -8.89 9.26 -0.95
N ARG A 47 -9.63 10.21 -0.39
CA ARG A 47 -9.57 10.51 1.04
C ARG A 47 -10.09 9.35 1.90
N VAL A 48 -11.16 8.68 1.48
CA VAL A 48 -11.66 7.49 2.20
C VAL A 48 -10.67 6.33 2.09
N ILE A 49 -10.04 6.12 0.93
CA ILE A 49 -8.98 5.12 0.76
C ILE A 49 -7.83 5.38 1.75
N GLY A 50 -7.34 6.62 1.83
CA GLY A 50 -6.27 6.98 2.77
C GLY A 50 -6.63 6.78 4.25
N ILE A 51 -7.92 6.79 4.59
CA ILE A 51 -8.40 6.43 5.92
C ILE A 51 -8.42 4.90 6.09
N LEU A 52 -8.95 4.17 5.10
CA LEU A 52 -9.05 2.71 5.14
C LEU A 52 -7.66 2.04 5.15
N GLN A 53 -6.68 2.62 4.48
CA GLN A 53 -5.28 2.14 4.47
C GLN A 53 -4.56 2.28 5.83
N GLN A 54 -5.18 2.95 6.81
CA GLN A 54 -4.68 3.00 8.19
C GLN A 54 -5.23 1.84 9.06
N PHE A 55 -6.07 0.98 8.49
CA PHE A 55 -6.65 -0.15 9.21
C PHE A 55 -5.62 -1.27 9.39
N ASP A 56 -5.90 -2.16 10.34
CA ASP A 56 -5.13 -3.37 10.58
C ASP A 56 -5.78 -4.55 9.83
N PRO A 57 -5.01 -5.38 9.12
CA PRO A 57 -3.56 -5.36 8.91
C PRO A 57 -3.06 -4.22 8.03
N PRO A 58 -1.86 -3.67 8.29
CA PRO A 58 -1.26 -2.64 7.45
C PRO A 58 -1.07 -3.14 6.01
N GLY A 59 -1.31 -2.26 5.04
CA GLY A 59 -1.25 -2.58 3.62
C GLY A 59 -2.56 -3.09 3.03
N ILE A 60 -3.59 -3.33 3.85
CA ILE A 60 -4.95 -3.57 3.34
C ILE A 60 -5.48 -2.32 2.61
N PHE A 61 -6.29 -2.54 1.57
CA PHE A 61 -6.73 -1.50 0.62
C PHE A 61 -5.60 -0.84 -0.19
N ALA A 62 -4.40 -1.43 -0.22
CA ALA A 62 -3.40 -1.03 -1.20
C ALA A 62 -3.88 -1.38 -2.62
N ARG A 63 -3.52 -0.54 -3.60
CA ARG A 63 -3.84 -0.75 -5.03
C ARG A 63 -2.73 -1.52 -5.75
N THR A 64 -1.53 -1.55 -5.16
CA THR A 64 -0.34 -2.20 -5.73
C THR A 64 0.53 -2.78 -4.63
N LEU A 65 1.44 -3.70 -5.00
CA LEU A 65 2.44 -4.23 -4.09
C LEU A 65 3.33 -3.11 -3.51
N SER A 66 3.80 -2.17 -4.34
CA SER A 66 4.62 -1.05 -3.86
C SER A 66 3.90 -0.22 -2.81
N GLU A 67 2.63 0.11 -3.04
CA GLU A 67 1.80 0.83 -2.07
C GLU A 67 1.57 0.03 -0.78
N CYS A 68 1.35 -1.29 -0.90
CA CYS A 68 1.20 -2.19 0.24
C CYS A 68 2.44 -2.18 1.13
N LEU A 69 3.63 -2.35 0.54
CA LEU A 69 4.89 -2.36 1.27
C LEU A 69 5.21 -0.97 1.84
N GLU A 70 4.93 0.11 1.11
CA GLU A 70 5.09 1.47 1.61
C GLU A 70 4.26 1.72 2.88
N ILE A 71 2.97 1.33 2.88
CA ILE A 71 2.10 1.49 4.06
C ILE A 71 2.69 0.77 5.27
N GLN A 72 3.15 -0.47 5.09
CA GLN A 72 3.74 -1.27 6.17
C GLN A 72 5.05 -0.66 6.68
N LEU A 73 5.94 -0.24 5.77
CA LEU A 73 7.22 0.39 6.13
C LEU A 73 7.01 1.72 6.86
N ARG A 74 6.03 2.52 6.45
CA ARG A 74 5.68 3.76 7.14
C ARG A 74 5.17 3.51 8.55
N GLN A 75 4.37 2.46 8.76
CA GLN A 75 3.90 2.11 10.10
C GLN A 75 5.04 1.68 11.03
N GLN A 76 6.11 1.12 10.48
CA GLN A 76 7.32 0.71 11.23
C GLN A 76 8.38 1.82 11.35
N ASP A 77 8.11 3.03 10.84
CA ASP A 77 9.09 4.11 10.73
C ASP A 77 10.37 3.71 9.95
N ARG A 78 10.22 2.85 8.92
CA ARG A 78 11.30 2.31 8.06
C ARG A 78 11.26 2.80 6.60
N PHE A 79 10.40 3.76 6.27
CA PHE A 79 10.24 4.25 4.88
C PHE A 79 11.08 5.51 4.61
N ASP A 80 12.40 5.37 4.67
CA ASP A 80 13.35 6.43 4.32
C ASP A 80 13.54 6.56 2.78
N PRO A 81 14.31 7.55 2.28
CA PRO A 81 14.50 7.74 0.84
C PRO A 81 15.13 6.56 0.11
N ALA A 82 16.04 5.81 0.75
CA ALA A 82 16.67 4.64 0.13
C ALA A 82 15.65 3.50 0.01
N MET A 83 14.88 3.24 1.07
CA MET A 83 13.80 2.26 1.06
C MET A 83 12.70 2.62 0.07
N ALA A 84 12.32 3.89 -0.02
CA ALA A 84 11.38 4.39 -1.02
C ALA A 84 11.87 4.13 -2.45
N ALA A 85 13.17 4.35 -2.72
CA ALA A 85 13.76 4.02 -4.01
C ALA A 85 13.71 2.51 -4.30
N LEU A 86 13.98 1.65 -3.31
CA LEU A 86 13.88 0.20 -3.47
C LEU A 86 12.44 -0.25 -3.78
N VAL A 87 11.45 0.25 -3.04
CA VAL A 87 10.02 -0.06 -3.22
C VAL A 87 9.48 0.45 -4.56
N ALA A 88 10.02 1.55 -5.09
CA ALA A 88 9.72 2.03 -6.44
C ALA A 88 10.36 1.17 -7.55
N ASN A 89 11.27 0.25 -7.21
CA ASN A 89 12.05 -0.55 -8.17
C ASN A 89 12.01 -2.06 -7.84
N LEU A 90 10.90 -2.57 -7.31
CA LEU A 90 10.74 -3.98 -6.94
C LEU A 90 10.99 -4.96 -8.10
N GLU A 91 10.76 -4.56 -9.35
CA GLU A 91 11.09 -5.39 -10.52
C GLU A 91 12.59 -5.65 -10.65
N MET A 92 13.43 -4.65 -10.34
CA MET A 92 14.89 -4.81 -10.34
C MET A 92 15.30 -5.80 -9.26
N LEU A 93 14.66 -5.72 -8.09
CA LEU A 93 14.88 -6.65 -6.99
C LEU A 93 14.48 -8.08 -7.38
N ALA A 94 13.33 -8.25 -8.05
CA ALA A 94 12.85 -9.55 -8.52
C ALA A 94 13.78 -10.18 -9.57
N ARG A 95 14.42 -9.37 -10.41
CA ARG A 95 15.37 -9.83 -11.44
C ARG A 95 16.81 -9.98 -10.92
N GLY A 96 17.09 -9.58 -9.68
CA GLY A 96 18.42 -9.67 -9.07
C GLY A 96 19.41 -8.60 -9.56
N ASP A 97 18.93 -7.46 -10.05
CA ASP A 97 19.79 -6.34 -10.47
C ASP A 97 20.31 -5.53 -9.27
N PHE A 98 21.19 -6.16 -8.48
CA PHE A 98 21.74 -5.55 -7.27
C PHE A 98 22.64 -4.35 -7.58
N GLN A 99 23.36 -4.36 -8.70
CA GLN A 99 24.21 -3.23 -9.08
C GLN A 99 23.39 -1.99 -9.41
N GLY A 100 22.32 -2.13 -10.20
CA GLY A 100 21.40 -1.04 -10.50
C GLY A 100 20.67 -0.53 -9.25
N LEU A 101 20.30 -1.44 -8.34
CA LEU A 101 19.65 -1.07 -7.08
C LEU A 101 20.56 -0.27 -6.15
N LYS A 102 21.84 -0.67 -5.98
CA LYS A 102 22.80 0.11 -5.19
C LYS A 102 22.90 1.55 -5.69
N GLN A 103 22.96 1.73 -7.01
CA GLN A 103 23.03 3.06 -7.63
C GLN A 103 21.74 3.86 -7.43
N ARG A 104 20.56 3.25 -7.58
CA ARG A 104 19.27 3.94 -7.41
C ARG A 104 18.96 4.29 -5.96
N CYS A 105 19.29 3.41 -5.04
CA CYS A 105 19.04 3.61 -3.61
C CYS A 105 20.12 4.49 -2.97
N GLY A 106 21.30 4.59 -3.58
CA GLY A 106 22.42 5.37 -3.04
C GLY A 106 23.09 4.71 -1.84
N VAL A 107 23.12 3.38 -1.82
CA VAL A 107 23.58 2.56 -0.68
C VAL A 107 24.66 1.57 -1.10
N ASP A 108 25.38 1.03 -0.12
CA ASP A 108 26.34 -0.03 -0.36
C ASP A 108 25.70 -1.43 -0.40
N GLU A 109 26.53 -2.48 -0.40
CA GLU A 109 26.03 -3.85 -0.48
C GLU A 109 25.46 -4.38 0.83
N GLU A 110 26.00 -3.97 1.97
CA GLU A 110 25.53 -4.37 3.29
C GLU A 110 24.14 -3.75 3.54
N ASP A 111 24.02 -2.45 3.30
CA ASP A 111 22.76 -1.72 3.39
C ASP A 111 21.68 -2.32 2.47
N LEU A 112 22.02 -2.63 1.21
CA LEU A 112 21.05 -3.22 0.27
C LEU A 112 20.59 -4.62 0.73
N LEU A 113 21.47 -5.41 1.33
CA LEU A 113 21.12 -6.73 1.87
C LEU A 113 20.14 -6.60 3.03
N ASP A 114 20.36 -5.64 3.93
CA ASP A 114 19.49 -5.35 5.07
C ASP A 114 18.13 -4.85 4.60
N MET A 115 18.09 -3.86 3.70
CA MET A 115 16.85 -3.36 3.11
C MET A 115 16.03 -4.47 2.43
N ARG A 116 16.70 -5.40 1.73
CA ARG A 116 16.03 -6.56 1.13
C ARG A 116 15.43 -7.49 2.19
N ASN A 117 16.16 -7.72 3.28
CA ASN A 117 15.67 -8.57 4.37
C ASN A 117 14.44 -7.95 5.03
N GLU A 118 14.41 -6.63 5.20
CA GLU A 118 13.23 -5.89 5.67
C GLU A 118 12.04 -6.09 4.74
N ILE A 119 12.20 -5.87 3.43
CA ILE A 119 11.11 -6.10 2.46
C ILE A 119 10.58 -7.54 2.53
N ARG A 120 11.46 -8.53 2.71
CA ARG A 120 11.06 -9.95 2.81
C ARG A 120 10.34 -10.29 4.11
N ALA A 121 10.48 -9.48 5.14
CA ALA A 121 9.79 -9.66 6.42
C ALA A 121 8.37 -9.06 6.43
N LEU A 122 8.02 -8.27 5.41
CA LEU A 122 6.69 -7.69 5.24
C LEU A 122 5.69 -8.71 4.67
N ASP A 123 4.41 -8.40 4.81
CA ASP A 123 3.31 -9.23 4.32
C ASP A 123 2.79 -8.69 2.98
N PRO A 124 3.15 -9.30 1.83
CA PRO A 124 2.68 -8.82 0.54
C PRO A 124 1.18 -9.04 0.32
N LYS A 125 0.50 -9.90 1.11
CA LYS A 125 -0.92 -10.25 0.95
C LYS A 125 -1.63 -10.24 2.31
N PRO A 126 -1.81 -9.05 2.90
CA PRO A 126 -2.34 -8.93 4.25
C PRO A 126 -3.75 -9.51 4.43
N GLY A 127 -4.53 -9.65 3.35
CA GLY A 127 -5.86 -10.26 3.38
C GLY A 127 -5.88 -11.77 3.68
N ASP A 128 -4.79 -12.50 3.40
CA ASP A 128 -4.67 -13.94 3.64
C ASP A 128 -4.85 -14.31 5.13
N ARG A 129 -4.72 -13.33 6.04
CA ARG A 129 -4.89 -13.49 7.50
C ARG A 129 -6.34 -13.72 7.95
N PHE A 130 -7.31 -13.50 7.07
CA PHE A 130 -8.74 -13.59 7.40
C PHE A 130 -9.45 -14.80 6.76
N GLN A 131 -8.69 -15.69 6.13
CA GLN A 131 -9.19 -16.91 5.49
C GLN A 131 -9.08 -18.15 6.37
#